data_AF-A0A420W2D5-F1
#
_entry.id   AF-A0A420W2D5-F1
#
_cell.length_a   1.000
_cell.length_b   1.000
_cell.length_c   1.000
_cell.angle_alpha   90.00
_cell.angle_beta   90.00
_cell.angle_gamma   90.00
#
_symmetry.space_group_name_H-M   'P 1'
#
loop_
_entity.id
_entity.type
_entity.pdbx_description
1 polymer ?
#
loop_
_entity_poly.entity_id
_entity_poly.type
_entity_poly.pdbx_seq_one_letter_code
_entity_poly.pdbx_strand_id
1 'polypeptide(L)'
;MEVRKKMDEGQTVDFIAAVIPELNLRLRKSELKGDYKNIIKLISQFAEDVIYAKDWHRFEWIMQVMAYVHDRGTSELQFVINGLLPNTFFRLKKACNSIEWNYLEARLPLSIQRLVLPEDTCDKEKNKHAEYRSYENN
;
A
#
# COMPACT_ATOMS: atom_id res chain seq x y z
N MET A 1 -11.59 12.83 -22.94
CA MET A 1 -11.04 12.19 -21.72
C MET A 1 -11.96 12.62 -20.57
N GLU A 2 -12.85 11.75 -20.10
CA GLU A 2 -13.75 12.09 -19.00
C GLU A 2 -12.92 12.36 -17.74
N VAL A 3 -13.04 13.58 -17.20
CA VAL A 3 -12.46 13.93 -15.90
C VAL A 3 -13.24 13.12 -14.87
N ARG A 4 -12.74 11.93 -14.52
CA ARG A 4 -13.32 11.11 -13.46
C ARG A 4 -13.35 11.93 -12.18
N LYS A 5 -14.55 12.13 -11.62
CA LYS A 5 -14.72 12.82 -10.34
C LYS A 5 -13.85 12.14 -9.28
N LYS A 6 -13.02 12.95 -8.61
CA LYS A 6 -12.19 12.50 -7.49
C LYS A 6 -13.09 12.19 -6.28
N MET A 7 -12.72 11.16 -5.52
CA MET A 7 -13.40 10.77 -4.30
C MET A 7 -13.08 11.78 -3.21
N ASP A 8 -14.12 12.42 -2.70
CA ASP A 8 -14.05 13.20 -1.46
C ASP A 8 -14.06 12.28 -0.23
N GLU A 9 -14.06 12.88 0.95
CA GLU A 9 -13.93 12.17 2.22
C GLU A 9 -15.09 11.21 2.48
N GLY A 10 -16.33 11.68 2.32
CA GLY A 10 -17.52 10.87 2.53
C GLY A 10 -17.51 9.66 1.60
N GLN A 11 -17.19 9.89 0.32
CA GLN A 11 -17.05 8.82 -0.66
C GLN A 11 -15.92 7.83 -0.33
N THR A 12 -14.81 8.32 0.25
CA THR A 12 -13.70 7.49 0.69
C THR A 12 -14.09 6.61 1.86
N VAL A 13 -14.73 7.18 2.89
CA VAL A 13 -15.22 6.45 4.06
C VAL A 13 -16.25 5.40 3.66
N ASP A 14 -17.24 5.77 2.86
CA ASP A 14 -18.29 4.85 2.41
C ASP A 14 -17.72 3.70 1.58
N PHE A 15 -16.77 4.01 0.69
CA PHE A 15 -16.08 2.99 -0.08
C PHE A 15 -15.33 2.01 0.82
N ILE A 16 -14.43 2.50 1.69
CA ILE A 16 -13.61 1.64 2.56
C ILE A 16 -14.50 0.81 3.49
N ALA A 17 -15.54 1.40 4.08
CA ALA A 17 -16.46 0.70 4.95
C ALA A 17 -17.24 -0.42 4.22
N ALA A 18 -17.50 -0.26 2.92
CA ALA A 18 -18.12 -1.29 2.09
C ALA A 18 -17.14 -2.41 1.71
N VAL A 19 -15.88 -2.08 1.37
CA VAL A 19 -14.89 -3.07 0.91
C VAL A 19 -14.06 -3.73 2.03
N ILE A 20 -14.01 -3.12 3.20
CA ILE A 20 -13.39 -3.64 4.43
C ILE A 20 -14.39 -3.47 5.59
N PRO A 21 -15.39 -4.36 5.69
CA PRO A 21 -16.47 -4.26 6.67
C PRO A 21 -16.01 -4.20 8.14
N GLU A 22 -14.85 -4.77 8.45
CA GLU A 22 -14.22 -4.76 9.77
C GLU A 22 -13.87 -3.35 10.24
N LEU A 23 -13.65 -2.43 9.30
CA LEU A 23 -13.38 -1.03 9.60
C LEU A 23 -14.65 -0.19 9.72
N ASN A 24 -15.82 -0.71 9.33
CA ASN A 24 -17.08 0.06 9.23
C ASN A 24 -17.45 0.77 10.55
N LEU A 25 -17.46 0.05 11.67
CA LEU A 25 -17.77 0.62 12.99
C LEU A 25 -16.72 1.64 13.44
N ARG A 26 -15.45 1.42 13.09
CA ARG A 26 -14.36 2.35 13.44
C ARG A 26 -14.50 3.63 12.63
N LEU A 27 -14.67 3.53 11.31
CA LEU A 27 -14.75 4.64 10.37
C LEU A 27 -16.00 5.53 10.55
N ARG A 28 -17.11 4.99 11.05
CA ARG A 28 -18.34 5.76 11.29
C ARG A 28 -18.33 6.61 12.56
N LYS A 29 -17.27 6.53 13.38
CA LYS A 29 -17.13 7.39 14.55
C LYS A 29 -17.08 8.86 14.12
N SER A 30 -17.90 9.70 14.75
CA SER A 30 -17.97 11.14 14.45
C SER A 30 -16.62 11.85 14.58
N GLU A 31 -15.74 11.31 15.42
CA GLU A 31 -14.37 11.76 15.70
C GLU A 31 -13.45 11.71 14.47
N LEU A 32 -13.81 10.91 13.46
CA LEU A 32 -13.00 10.68 12.27
C LEU A 32 -13.51 11.46 11.06
N LYS A 33 -14.66 12.13 11.18
CA LYS A 33 -15.19 13.00 10.13
C LYS A 33 -14.27 14.20 9.95
N GLY A 34 -13.88 14.49 8.73
CA GLY A 34 -12.95 15.54 8.35
C GLY A 34 -11.47 15.14 8.40
N ASP A 35 -11.12 13.90 8.76
CA ASP A 35 -9.73 13.54 9.04
C ASP A 35 -9.23 12.33 8.22
N TYR A 36 -8.79 12.62 6.99
CA TYR A 36 -8.11 11.64 6.12
C TYR A 36 -6.93 10.96 6.83
N LYS A 37 -6.20 11.66 7.70
CA LYS A 37 -5.03 11.11 8.39
C LYS A 37 -5.46 10.00 9.34
N ASN A 38 -6.54 10.18 10.09
CA ASN A 38 -7.04 9.13 10.98
C ASN A 38 -7.68 7.97 10.22
N ILE A 39 -8.36 8.23 9.10
CA ILE A 39 -8.87 7.17 8.21
C ILE A 39 -7.72 6.29 7.72
N ILE A 40 -6.67 6.89 7.15
CA ILE A 40 -5.52 6.13 6.64
C ILE A 40 -4.77 5.42 7.77
N LYS A 41 -4.63 6.03 8.95
CA LYS A 41 -4.05 5.35 10.11
C LYS A 41 -4.82 4.09 10.51
N LEU A 42 -6.15 4.11 10.49
CA LEU A 42 -6.96 2.93 10.80
C LEU A 42 -6.73 1.81 9.81
N ILE A 43 -6.63 2.12 8.52
CA ILE A 43 -6.32 1.12 7.48
C ILE A 43 -4.90 0.58 7.69
N SER A 44 -3.93 1.45 7.97
CA SER A 44 -2.55 1.05 8.26
C SER A 44 -2.45 0.12 9.47
N GLN A 45 -3.17 0.42 10.55
CA GLN A 45 -3.23 -0.42 11.75
C GLN A 45 -3.86 -1.78 11.44
N PHE A 46 -4.95 -1.79 10.67
CA PHE A 46 -5.58 -3.04 10.27
C PHE A 46 -4.68 -3.88 9.36
N ALA A 47 -3.93 -3.27 8.44
CA ALA A 47 -2.93 -3.97 7.63
C ALA A 47 -1.82 -4.59 8.48
N GLU A 48 -1.41 -3.90 9.55
CA GLU A 48 -0.44 -4.39 10.52
C GLU A 48 -0.96 -5.60 11.31
N ASP A 49 -2.20 -5.53 11.81
CA ASP A 49 -2.88 -6.65 12.48
C ASP A 49 -2.95 -7.90 11.57
N VAL A 50 -3.27 -7.68 10.29
CA VAL A 50 -3.36 -8.74 9.27
C VAL A 50 -2.00 -9.39 9.00
N ILE A 51 -0.91 -8.61 9.01
CA ILE A 51 0.46 -9.15 8.89
C ILE A 51 0.82 -9.99 10.11
N TYR A 52 0.48 -9.55 11.32
CA TYR A 52 0.71 -10.35 12.53
C TYR A 52 -0.10 -11.66 12.53
N ALA A 53 -1.31 -11.64 11.98
CA ALA A 53 -2.14 -12.82 11.78
C ALA A 53 -1.66 -13.74 10.64
N LYS A 54 -0.63 -13.34 9.88
CA LYS A 54 -0.10 -14.07 8.71
C LYS A 54 -1.14 -14.26 7.60
N ASP A 55 -2.12 -13.37 7.49
CA ASP A 55 -3.14 -13.40 6.44
C ASP A 55 -2.71 -12.57 5.23
N TRP A 56 -1.89 -13.20 4.38
CA TRP A 56 -1.29 -12.56 3.22
C TRP A 56 -2.28 -12.15 2.15
N HIS A 57 -3.35 -12.93 1.97
CA HIS A 57 -4.37 -12.63 0.99
C HIS A 57 -5.16 -11.38 1.40
N ARG A 58 -5.50 -11.27 2.69
CA ARG A 58 -6.15 -10.08 3.21
C ARG A 58 -5.24 -8.86 3.14
N PHE A 59 -3.95 -9.02 3.40
CA PHE A 59 -2.98 -7.93 3.25
C PHE A 59 -2.96 -7.39 1.82
N GLU A 60 -2.85 -8.29 0.83
CA GLU A 60 -2.88 -7.93 -0.59
C GLU A 60 -4.15 -7.15 -0.96
N TRP A 61 -5.32 -7.63 -0.50
CA TRP A 61 -6.59 -6.93 -0.70
C TRP A 61 -6.57 -5.51 -0.13
N ILE A 62 -6.06 -5.32 1.11
CA ILE A 62 -5.97 -3.99 1.73
C ILE A 62 -5.06 -3.07 0.91
N MET A 63 -3.96 -3.59 0.36
CA MET A 63 -3.07 -2.80 -0.50
C MET A 63 -3.73 -2.40 -1.82
N GLN A 64 -4.56 -3.27 -2.41
CA GLN A 64 -5.37 -2.92 -3.58
C GLN A 64 -6.39 -1.82 -3.27
N VAL A 65 -7.06 -1.89 -2.10
CA VAL A 65 -7.96 -0.83 -1.63
C VAL A 65 -7.21 0.49 -1.45
N MET A 66 -6.03 0.46 -0.82
CA MET A 66 -5.18 1.65 -0.65
C MET A 66 -4.75 2.27 -1.97
N ALA A 67 -4.36 1.45 -2.95
CA ALA A 67 -4.01 1.90 -4.29
C ALA A 67 -5.19 2.58 -4.98
N TYR A 68 -6.38 1.95 -4.91
CA TYR A 68 -7.59 2.51 -5.49
C TYR A 68 -7.96 3.87 -4.87
N VAL A 69 -7.92 3.96 -3.54
CA VAL A 69 -8.20 5.20 -2.81
C VAL A 69 -7.17 6.28 -3.14
N HIS A 70 -5.88 5.94 -3.22
CA HIS A 70 -4.84 6.86 -3.66
C HIS A 70 -5.12 7.40 -5.07
N ASP A 71 -5.39 6.54 -6.05
CA ASP A 71 -5.53 6.95 -7.45
C ASP A 71 -6.80 7.78 -7.67
N ARG A 72 -7.88 7.47 -6.95
CA ARG A 72 -9.19 8.15 -7.05
C ARG A 72 -9.37 9.31 -6.09
N GLY A 73 -8.52 9.45 -5.07
CA GLY A 73 -8.62 10.48 -4.05
C GLY A 73 -8.35 11.90 -4.56
N THR A 74 -8.82 12.87 -3.78
CA THR A 74 -8.38 14.27 -3.88
C THR A 74 -6.87 14.40 -3.64
N SER A 75 -6.28 15.52 -4.05
CA SER A 75 -4.86 15.80 -3.81
C SER A 75 -4.50 15.78 -2.31
N GLU A 76 -5.43 16.18 -1.45
CA GLU A 76 -5.27 16.12 0.01
C GLU A 76 -5.16 14.68 0.51
N LEU A 77 -6.06 13.80 0.06
CA LEU A 77 -6.01 12.38 0.41
C LEU A 77 -4.71 11.73 -0.11
N GLN A 78 -4.32 12.03 -1.34
CA GLN A 78 -3.06 11.56 -1.90
C GLN A 78 -1.85 12.02 -1.07
N PHE A 79 -1.82 13.30 -0.67
CA PHE A 79 -0.77 13.85 0.18
C PHE A 79 -0.66 13.12 1.53
N VAL A 80 -1.81 12.86 2.17
CA VAL A 80 -1.85 12.10 3.42
C VAL A 80 -1.34 10.67 3.24
N ILE A 81 -1.78 9.99 2.19
CA ILE A 81 -1.36 8.62 1.89
C ILE A 81 0.15 8.57 1.65
N ASN A 82 0.69 9.48 0.84
CA ASN A 82 2.12 9.55 0.51
C ASN A 82 2.99 9.83 1.75
N GLY A 83 2.47 10.61 2.71
CA GLY A 83 3.18 10.87 3.97
C GLY A 83 3.14 9.70 4.98
N LEU A 84 2.09 8.87 4.96
CA LEU A 84 1.87 7.82 5.97
C LEU A 84 2.31 6.42 5.54
N LEU A 85 2.16 6.09 4.25
CA LEU A 85 2.46 4.75 3.74
C LEU A 85 3.91 4.33 3.91
N PRO A 86 4.93 5.14 3.58
CA PRO A 86 6.33 4.72 3.69
C PRO A 86 6.71 4.30 5.13
N ASN A 87 6.30 5.10 6.11
CA ASN A 87 6.53 4.79 7.52
C ASN A 87 5.77 3.54 7.99
N THR A 88 4.57 3.32 7.46
CA THR A 88 3.80 2.10 7.74
C THR A 88 4.52 0.89 7.18
N PHE A 89 4.90 0.95 5.90
CA PHE A 89 5.62 -0.12 5.21
C PHE A 89 6.94 -0.50 5.87
N PHE A 90 7.67 0.49 6.37
CA PHE A 90 8.87 0.24 7.16
C PHE A 90 8.60 -0.60 8.41
N ARG A 91 7.49 -0.35 9.13
CA ARG A 91 7.08 -1.17 10.28
C ARG A 91 6.64 -2.57 9.85
N LEU A 92 5.85 -2.68 8.79
CA LEU A 92 5.38 -3.97 8.27
C LEU A 92 6.54 -4.86 7.83
N LYS A 93 7.54 -4.29 7.16
CA LYS A 93 8.78 -4.98 6.76
C LYS A 93 9.53 -5.56 7.96
N LYS A 94 9.55 -4.85 9.09
CA LYS A 94 10.18 -5.34 10.33
C LYS A 94 9.38 -6.46 11.00
N ALA A 95 8.08 -6.55 10.77
CA ALA A 95 7.23 -7.62 11.31
C ALA A 95 7.31 -8.92 10.47
N CYS A 96 7.91 -8.87 9.28
CA CYS A 96 8.08 -10.00 8.39
C CYS A 96 9.53 -10.50 8.40
N ASN A 97 9.73 -11.80 8.16
CA ASN A 97 11.04 -12.27 7.72
C ASN A 97 11.25 -11.93 6.23
N SER A 98 12.48 -12.09 5.73
CA SER A 98 12.83 -11.71 4.35
C SER A 98 12.01 -12.46 3.28
N ILE A 99 11.67 -13.73 3.51
CA ILE A 99 10.90 -14.53 2.53
C ILE A 99 9.45 -14.03 2.48
N GLU A 100 8.84 -13.81 3.64
CA GLU A 100 7.48 -13.25 3.77
C GLU A 100 7.41 -11.86 3.13
N TRP A 101 8.39 -11.00 3.43
CA TRP A 101 8.42 -9.66 2.87
C TRP A 101 8.53 -9.67 1.35
N ASN A 102 9.45 -10.46 0.79
CA ASN A 102 9.60 -10.56 -0.67
C ASN A 102 8.32 -11.07 -1.35
N TYR A 103 7.61 -12.01 -0.70
CA TYR A 103 6.32 -12.50 -1.18
C TYR A 103 5.25 -11.39 -1.23
N LEU A 104 5.17 -10.56 -0.19
CA LEU A 104 4.19 -9.47 -0.10
C LEU A 104 4.55 -8.32 -1.04
N GLU A 105 5.83 -7.94 -1.09
CA GLU A 105 6.37 -6.87 -1.92
C GLU A 105 6.08 -7.08 -3.41
N ALA A 106 6.27 -8.30 -3.91
CA ALA A 106 6.01 -8.66 -5.30
C ALA A 106 4.52 -8.54 -5.71
N ARG A 107 3.60 -8.48 -4.74
CA ARG A 107 2.13 -8.40 -4.97
C ARG A 107 1.55 -7.02 -4.70
N LEU A 108 2.39 -6.07 -4.29
CA LEU A 108 1.94 -4.70 -4.09
C LEU A 108 1.50 -4.08 -5.43
N PRO A 109 0.41 -3.28 -5.43
CA PRO A 109 0.08 -2.48 -6.60
C PRO A 109 1.20 -1.51 -6.97
N LEU A 110 1.42 -1.28 -8.26
CA LEU A 110 2.51 -0.43 -8.77
C LEU A 110 2.50 0.99 -8.18
N SER A 111 1.31 1.58 -7.98
CA SER A 111 1.18 2.91 -7.37
C SER A 111 1.69 2.94 -5.93
N ILE A 112 1.53 1.83 -5.18
CA ILE A 112 2.05 1.69 -3.82
C ILE A 112 3.55 1.38 -3.83
N GLN A 113 4.00 0.49 -4.73
CA GLN A 113 5.43 0.17 -4.87
C GLN A 113 6.27 1.43 -5.07
N ARG A 114 5.84 2.33 -5.97
CA ARG A 114 6.55 3.61 -6.22
C ARG A 114 6.63 4.53 -5.01
N LEU A 115 5.70 4.41 -4.06
CA LEU A 115 5.69 5.23 -2.85
C LEU A 115 6.61 4.67 -1.77
N VAL A 116 6.81 3.35 -1.72
CA VAL A 116 7.44 2.67 -0.58
C VAL A 116 8.78 2.03 -0.92
N LEU A 117 9.05 1.81 -2.20
CA LEU A 117 10.31 1.29 -2.70
C LEU A 117 11.09 2.45 -3.33
N PRO A 118 12.28 2.80 -2.81
CA PRO A 118 13.12 3.82 -3.45
C PRO A 118 13.49 3.37 -4.88
N GLU A 119 13.49 4.33 -5.81
CA GLU A 119 13.76 4.11 -7.25
C GLU A 119 15.10 3.39 -7.54
N ASP A 120 16.03 3.39 -6.57
CA ASP A 120 17.37 2.78 -6.67
C ASP A 120 17.43 1.23 -6.64
N THR A 121 16.31 0.53 -6.54
CA THR A 121 16.29 -0.95 -6.53
C THR A 121 15.98 -1.58 -7.88
N CYS A 122 15.36 -0.86 -8.82
CA CYS A 122 14.97 -1.40 -10.13
C CYS A 122 16.16 -1.53 -11.11
N ASP A 123 17.20 -0.70 -10.97
CA ASP A 123 18.36 -0.70 -11.87
C ASP A 123 19.48 -1.68 -11.46
N LYS A 124 19.43 -2.24 -10.24
CA LYS A 124 20.47 -3.16 -9.75
C LYS A 124 20.28 -4.62 -10.16
N GLU A 125 19.09 -5.03 -10.58
CA GLU A 125 18.86 -6.40 -11.06
C GLU A 125 19.15 -6.57 -12.56
N LYS A 126 19.07 -5.50 -13.35
CA LYS A 126 19.42 -5.58 -14.79
C LYS A 126 20.93 -5.73 -15.05
N ASN A 127 21.77 -5.31 -14.11
CA ASN A 127 23.23 -5.42 -14.25
C ASN A 127 23.83 -6.74 -13.71
N LYS A 128 23.06 -7.59 -13.00
CA LYS A 128 23.59 -8.87 -12.50
C LYS A 128 23.47 -10.03 -13.50
N HIS A 129 22.63 -9.90 -14.52
CA HIS A 129 22.51 -10.92 -15.58
C HIS A 129 23.44 -10.70 -16.78
N ALA A 130 24.20 -9.60 -16.82
CA ALA A 130 25.12 -9.32 -17.92
C ALA A 130 26.55 -9.90 -17.72
N GLU A 131 26.90 -10.40 -16.54
CA GLU A 131 28.28 -10.82 -16.22
C GLU A 131 28.54 -12.33 -16.13
N TYR A 132 27.61 -13.18 -16.58
CA TYR A 132 27.89 -14.62 -16.73
C TYR A 132 27.70 -15.08 -18.17
N ARG A 133 28.73 -14.81 -18.99
CA ARG A 133 29.11 -15.72 -20.08
C ARG A 133 30.61 -16.01 -19.97
N SER A 134 30.91 -17.13 -19.33
CA SER A 134 32.16 -17.85 -19.57
C SER A 134 32.13 -18.33 -21.02
N TYR A 135 33.08 -17.89 -21.84
CA TYR A 135 33.52 -18.68 -22.97
C TYR A 135 35.00 -18.96 -22.77
N GLU A 136 35.25 -20.15 -22.23
CA GLU A 136 36.50 -20.87 -22.43
C GLU A 136 36.61 -21.30 -23.91
N ASN A 137 37.81 -21.14 -24.44
CA ASN A 137 38.54 -21.96 -25.42
C ASN A 137 37.89 -22.33 -26.77
N ASN A 138 38.48 -21.82 -27.85
CA ASN A 138 39.34 -22.62 -28.74
C ASN A 138 40.26 -21.73 -29.58
#